data_AF-A0A1H0ZX74-F1
#
_entry.id   AF-A0A1H0ZX74-F1
#
_cell.length_a   1.000
_cell.length_b   1.000
_cell.length_c   1.000
_cell.angle_alpha   90.00
_cell.angle_beta   90.00
_cell.angle_gamma   90.00
#
_symmetry.space_group_name_H-M   'P 1'
#
loop_
_entity.id
_entity.type
_entity.pdbx_description
1 polymer ?
#
loop_
_entity_poly.entity_id
_entity_poly.type
_entity_poly.pdbx_seq_one_letter_code
_entity_poly.pdbx_strand_id
1 'polypeptide(L)' 'MTDAEKIYLTPDVATLVAMAREGEWLNADACAFLLSMLTPKGKINRRGFQERVAVRTSFPKPLHLGGEKKWKRSEVMT' A
#
# COMPACT_ATOMS: atom_id res chain seq x y z
N MET A 1 2.99 29.89 8.11
CA MET A 1 3.26 28.69 7.31
C MET A 1 2.04 27.79 7.46
N THR A 2 1.36 27.55 6.35
CA THR A 2 0.07 26.85 6.25
C THR A 2 0.21 25.37 6.62
N ASP A 3 -0.78 24.82 7.34
CA ASP A 3 -0.93 23.46 7.89
C ASP A 3 -0.90 22.28 6.88
N ALA A 4 -0.26 22.44 5.72
CA ALA A 4 -0.45 21.56 4.57
C ALA A 4 0.44 20.30 4.52
N GLU A 5 1.47 20.13 5.34
CA GLU A 5 2.42 19.01 5.15
C GLU A 5 2.93 18.39 6.45
N LYS A 6 2.03 18.11 7.39
CA LYS A 6 2.26 16.99 8.29
C LYS A 6 1.31 15.89 7.90
N ILE A 7 1.75 15.05 6.96
CA ILE A 7 1.34 13.65 6.98
C ILE A 7 1.75 13.18 8.38
N TYR A 8 0.82 13.22 9.33
CA TYR A 8 1.02 12.60 10.62
C TYR A 8 1.19 11.12 10.29
N LEU A 9 2.45 10.70 10.17
CA LEU A 9 2.86 9.31 10.18
C LEU A 9 2.38 8.78 11.52
N THR A 10 1.14 8.33 11.58
CA THR A 10 0.68 7.56 12.72
C THR A 10 1.65 6.38 12.87
N PRO A 11 1.91 5.88 14.08
CA PRO A 11 2.84 4.76 14.28
C PRO A 11 2.56 3.58 13.35
N ASP A 12 1.28 3.34 13.02
CA ASP A 12 0.85 2.34 12.04
C ASP A 12 1.34 2.64 10.62
N VAL A 13 1.21 3.88 10.15
CA VAL A 13 1.69 4.28 8.83
C VAL A 13 3.21 4.22 8.79
N ALA A 14 3.91 4.68 9.82
CA ALA A 14 5.37 4.59 9.91
C ALA A 14 5.88 3.13 9.87
N THR A 15 5.19 2.23 10.58
CA THR A 15 5.50 0.80 10.58
C THR A 15 5.29 0.19 9.20
N LEU A 16 4.17 0.52 8.53
CA LEU A 16 3.90 0.09 7.17
C LEU A 16 4.91 0.65 6.16
N VAL A 17 5.39 1.89 6.34
CA VAL A 17 6.46 2.47 5.51
C VAL A 17 7.74 1.65 5.64
N ALA A 18 8.17 1.33 6.86
CA ALA A 18 9.37 0.54 7.12
C ALA A 18 9.26 -0.87 6.49
N MET A 19 8.14 -1.56 6.75
CA MET A 19 7.88 -2.87 6.16
C MET A 19 7.81 -2.83 4.63
N ALA A 20 7.18 -1.81 4.05
CA ALA A 20 7.09 -1.68 2.61
C ALA A 20 8.48 -1.47 1.99
N ARG A 21 9.31 -0.60 2.57
CA ARG A 21 10.64 -0.25 2.05
C ARG A 21 11.60 -1.44 2.01
N GLU A 22 11.53 -2.31 3.00
CA GLU A 22 12.45 -3.45 3.13
C GLU A 22 11.86 -4.78 2.63
N GLY A 23 10.53 -4.89 2.52
CA GLY A 23 9.86 -6.13 2.11
C GLY A 23 9.89 -6.37 0.59
N GLU A 24 10.39 -7.54 0.17
CA GLU A 24 10.25 -8.01 -1.21
C GLU A 24 8.78 -8.29 -1.57
N TRP A 25 8.02 -8.83 -0.62
CA TRP A 25 6.60 -9.21 -0.77
C TRP A 25 5.69 -8.32 0.08
N LEU A 26 4.86 -7.54 -0.60
CA LEU A 26 4.01 -6.52 -0.01
C LEU A 26 2.62 -7.05 0.30
N ASN A 27 2.06 -6.67 1.45
CA ASN A 27 0.64 -6.83 1.72
C ASN A 27 -0.18 -5.70 1.08
N ALA A 28 -1.51 -5.77 1.16
CA ALA A 28 -2.40 -4.79 0.54
C ALA A 28 -2.19 -3.34 1.05
N ASP A 29 -1.82 -3.15 2.32
CA ASP A 29 -1.57 -1.81 2.87
C ASP A 29 -0.28 -1.20 2.33
N ALA A 30 0.79 -2.00 2.25
CA ALA A 30 2.06 -1.58 1.70
C ALA A 30 1.90 -1.22 0.21
N CYS A 31 1.15 -2.01 -0.57
CA CYS A 31 0.82 -1.67 -1.95
C CYS A 31 0.03 -0.35 -2.03
N ALA A 32 -1.02 -0.19 -1.22
CA ALA A 32 -1.80 1.03 -1.18
C ALA A 32 -0.94 2.26 -0.81
N PHE A 33 -0.03 2.10 0.14
CA PHE A 33 0.91 3.14 0.53
C PHE A 33 1.87 3.54 -0.61
N LEU A 34 2.53 2.57 -1.26
CA LEU A 34 3.49 2.86 -2.33
C LEU A 34 2.83 3.50 -3.56
N LEU A 35 1.56 3.19 -3.80
CA LEU A 35 0.76 3.78 -4.87
C LEU A 35 0.07 5.09 -4.44
N SER A 36 0.46 5.66 -3.29
CA SER A 36 -0.10 6.89 -2.73
C SER A 36 -1.64 6.87 -2.59
N MET A 37 -2.20 5.68 -2.37
CA MET A 37 -3.65 5.50 -2.19
C MET A 37 -4.05 5.81 -0.76
N LEU A 38 -4.41 7.08 -0.54
CA LEU A 38 -4.93 7.56 0.74
C LEU A 38 -6.43 7.83 0.67
N THR A 39 -7.08 7.76 1.82
CA THR A 39 -8.43 8.27 2.04
C THR A 39 -8.41 9.80 2.14
N PRO A 40 -9.56 10.49 2.00
CA PRO A 40 -9.60 11.95 2.20
C PRO A 40 -9.11 12.41 3.57
N LYS A 41 -9.11 11.52 4.57
CA LYS A 41 -8.60 11.76 5.92
C LYS A 41 -7.10 11.42 6.09
N GLY A 42 -6.37 11.16 4.99
CA GLY A 42 -4.94 10.87 5.00
C GLY A 42 -4.56 9.44 5.45
N LYS A 43 -5.52 8.55 5.71
CA LYS A 43 -5.24 7.14 6.08
C LYS A 43 -5.03 6.27 4.85
N ILE A 44 -4.22 5.21 4.96
CA ILE A 44 -4.01 4.22 3.90
C ILE A 44 -5.35 3.62 3.44
N ASN A 45 -5.57 3.60 2.13
CA ASN A 45 -6.82 3.13 1.51
C ASN A 45 -6.71 1.68 1.02
N ARG A 46 -6.58 0.74 1.96
CA ARG A 46 -6.50 -0.72 1.70
C ARG A 46 -7.63 -1.21 0.78
N ARG A 47 -8.87 -0.84 1.14
CA ARG A 47 -10.08 -1.24 0.41
C ARG A 47 -10.02 -0.74 -1.03
N GLY A 48 -9.68 0.55 -1.21
CA GLY A 48 -9.55 1.15 -2.52
C GLY A 48 -8.50 0.48 -3.40
N PHE A 49 -7.38 0.03 -2.83
CA PHE A 49 -6.39 -0.79 -3.55
C PHE A 49 -6.98 -2.13 -3.98
N GLN A 50 -7.57 -2.88 -3.04
CA GLN A 50 -8.12 -4.21 -3.31
C GLN A 50 -9.23 -4.20 -4.34
N GLU A 51 -10.16 -3.24 -4.26
CA GLU A 51 -11.35 -3.20 -5.12
C GLU A 51 -11.12 -2.55 -6.49
N ARG A 52 -10.09 -1.70 -6.65
CA ARG A 52 -9.92 -0.90 -7.88
C ARG A 52 -8.61 -1.11 -8.61
N VAL A 53 -7.55 -1.52 -7.90
CA VAL A 53 -6.21 -1.68 -8.48
C VAL A 53 -5.87 -3.15 -8.60
N ALA A 54 -5.93 -3.89 -7.50
CA ALA A 54 -5.55 -5.31 -7.47
C ALA A 54 -6.43 -6.22 -8.34
N VAL A 55 -7.64 -5.77 -8.70
CA VAL A 55 -8.56 -6.48 -9.61
C VAL A 55 -8.27 -6.24 -11.09
N ARG A 56 -7.46 -5.23 -11.45
CA ARG A 56 -7.18 -4.91 -12.85
C ARG A 56 -6.38 -6.04 -13.49
N THR A 57 -6.71 -6.37 -14.73
CA THR A 57 -5.98 -7.39 -15.49
C THR A 57 -4.53 -7.02 -15.76
N SER A 58 -4.23 -5.72 -15.88
CA SER A 58 -2.88 -5.18 -16.07
C SER A 58 -2.06 -5.07 -14.79
N PHE A 59 -2.66 -5.27 -13.62
CA PHE A 59 -1.93 -5.19 -12.36
C PHE A 59 -1.31 -6.56 -12.00
N PRO A 60 -0.14 -6.61 -11.35
CA PRO A 60 0.52 -7.86 -10.99
C PRO A 60 -0.40 -8.81 -10.20
N LYS A 61 -0.32 -10.10 -10.54
CA LYS A 61 -1.10 -11.13 -9.85
C LYS A 61 -0.50 -11.40 -8.46
N PRO A 62 -1.33 -11.52 -7.41
CA PRO A 62 -0.82 -11.82 -6.08
C PRO A 62 -0.38 -13.28 -5.96
N LEU A 63 0.67 -13.48 -5.17
CA LEU A 63 0.94 -14.76 -4.53
C LEU A 63 -0.02 -14.94 -3.35
N HIS A 64 -0.59 -16.13 -3.21
CA HIS A 64 -1.45 -16.48 -2.07
C HIS A 64 -0.63 -17.27 -1.04
N LEU A 65 -0.42 -16.69 0.14
CA LEU A 65 0.33 -17.29 1.25
C LEU A 65 -0.53 -17.30 2.51
N GLY A 66 -0.90 -18.49 2.98
CA GLY A 66 -1.64 -18.64 4.25
C GLY A 66 -2.97 -17.88 4.30
N GLY A 67 -3.67 -17.76 3.18
CA GLY A 67 -4.93 -17.00 3.07
C GLY A 67 -4.75 -15.50 2.82
N GLU A 68 -3.51 -15.00 2.82
CA GLU A 68 -3.21 -13.61 2.46
C GLU A 68 -2.73 -13.49 1.02
N LYS A 69 -3.06 -12.37 0.39
CA LYS A 69 -2.50 -11.97 -0.91
C LYS A 69 -1.25 -11.11 -0.69
N LYS A 70 -0.16 -11.46 -1.37
CA LYS A 70 1.09 -10.70 -1.39
C LYS A 70 1.48 -10.34 -2.83
N TRP A 71 2.09 -9.18 -3.03
CA TRP A 71 2.56 -8.72 -4.34
C TRP A 71 4.06 -8.46 -4.31
N LYS A 72 4.76 -8.77 -5.39
CA LYS A 72 6.19 -8.50 -5.45
C LYS A 72 6.44 -7.00 -5.62
N ARG A 73 7.27 -6.41 -4.75
CA ARG A 73 7.52 -4.96 -4.72
C ARG A 73 7.98 -4.42 -6.08
N SER A 74 8.86 -5.14 -6.76
CA SER A 74 9.39 -4.74 -8.08
C SER A 74 8.28 -4.57 -9.13
N GLU A 75 7.24 -5.38 -9.07
CA GLU A 75 6.14 -5.36 -10.05
C GLU A 75 5.10 -4.28 -9.72
N VAL A 76 4.95 -3.92 -8.44
CA VAL A 76 4.02 -2.87 -7.99
C VAL A 76 4.52 -1.47 -8.31
N MET A 77 5.85 -1.27 -8.32
CA MET A 77 6.47 0.05 -8.56
C MET A 77 6.98 0.24 -10.01
N THR A 78 6.56 -0.62 -10.95
CA THR A 78 6.85 -0.45 -12.38
C THR A 78 5.89 0.56 -13.00
#